data_AF-A0A496TFN0-F1
#
_entry.id   AF-A0A496TFN0-F1
#
_cell.length_a   1.000
_cell.length_b   1.000
_cell.length_c   1.000
_cell.angle_alpha   90.00
_cell.angle_beta   90.00
_cell.angle_gamma   90.00
#
_symmetry.space_group_name_H-M   'P 1'
#
loop_
_entity.id
_entity.type
_entity.pdbx_description
1 polymer ?
#
loop_
_entity_poly.entity_id
_entity_poly.type
_entity_poly.pdbx_seq_one_letter_code
_entity_poly.pdbx_strand_id
1 'polypeptide(L)' 'MATAVVNINLSKSIGTISPTIYGHFIEHLGGVIYDGIWVGEDSKIPNVRGIRSALVEAMRRIKPPVIRWPGGCFADHY' A
#
# COMPACT_ATOMS: atom_id res chain seq x y z
N MET A 1 25.51 12.23 27.94
CA MET A 1 24.56 11.54 27.03
C MET A 1 23.65 10.67 27.88
N ALA A 2 22.37 10.58 27.56
CA ALA A 2 21.45 9.67 28.25
C ALA A 2 21.53 8.27 27.62
N THR A 3 21.45 7.23 28.44
CA THR A 3 21.44 5.83 28.01
C THR A 3 20.01 5.30 28.03
N ALA A 4 19.58 4.68 26.92
CA ALA A 4 18.32 3.94 26.85
C ALA A 4 18.57 2.43 27.03
N VAL A 5 17.67 1.75 27.75
CA VAL A 5 17.72 0.29 27.96
C VAL A 5 16.40 -0.31 27.47
N VAL A 6 16.50 -1.37 26.66
CA VAL A 6 15.36 -2.14 26.15
C VAL A 6 15.49 -3.59 26.62
N ASN A 7 14.43 -4.12 27.23
CA ASN A 7 14.36 -5.52 27.66
C ASN A 7 13.33 -6.27 26.81
N ILE A 8 13.73 -7.40 26.22
CA ILE A 8 12.87 -8.24 25.37
C ILE A 8 12.62 -9.56 26.10
N ASN A 9 11.35 -9.90 26.33
CA ASN A 9 10.96 -11.17 26.94
C ASN A 9 10.12 -12.00 25.95
N LEU A 10 10.70 -13.08 25.44
CA LEU A 10 10.07 -13.93 24.44
C LEU A 10 8.96 -14.84 24.98
N SER A 11 8.84 -15.01 26.32
CA SER A 11 7.75 -15.80 26.92
C SER A 11 6.47 -15.00 27.17
N LYS A 12 6.51 -13.67 26.98
CA LYS A 12 5.38 -12.77 27.17
C LYS A 12 4.87 -12.24 25.84
N SER A 13 4.01 -13.02 25.17
CA SER A 13 3.29 -12.54 23.98
C SER A 13 2.10 -11.65 24.36
N ILE A 14 1.91 -10.55 23.63
CA ILE A 14 0.70 -9.70 23.73
C ILE A 14 -0.41 -10.21 22.82
N GLY A 15 -0.05 -10.80 21.67
CA GLY A 15 -1.00 -11.27 20.66
C GLY A 15 -0.35 -11.48 19.30
N THR A 16 -1.16 -11.91 18.33
CA THR A 16 -0.72 -12.03 16.92
C THR A 16 -0.86 -10.69 16.24
N ILE A 17 0.21 -10.24 15.56
CA ILE A 17 0.16 -9.04 14.72
C ILE A 17 -0.67 -9.37 13.48
N SER A 18 -1.86 -8.78 13.35
CA SER A 18 -2.69 -8.96 12.16
C SER A 18 -1.93 -8.45 10.93
N PRO A 19 -1.83 -9.22 9.83
CA PRO A 19 -1.19 -8.73 8.61
C PRO A 19 -1.83 -7.44 8.10
N THR A 20 -3.15 -7.28 8.27
CA THR A 20 -3.90 -6.13 7.75
C THR A 20 -3.52 -4.78 8.36
N ILE A 21 -2.74 -4.74 9.46
CA ILE A 21 -2.18 -3.47 9.95
C ILE A 21 -1.17 -2.86 8.96
N TYR A 22 -0.59 -3.69 8.10
CA TYR A 22 0.30 -3.28 7.00
C TYR A 22 -0.49 -3.05 5.69
N GLY A 23 -1.79 -2.79 5.78
CA GLY A 23 -2.63 -2.46 4.63
C GLY A 23 -2.31 -1.09 4.03
N HIS A 24 -2.77 -0.88 2.80
CA HIS A 24 -2.61 0.38 2.07
C HIS A 24 -3.96 0.98 1.68
N PHE A 25 -3.93 2.22 1.23
CA PHE A 25 -5.10 2.99 0.84
C PHE A 25 -4.82 3.78 -0.44
N ILE A 26 -5.74 3.70 -1.40
CA ILE A 26 -5.73 4.45 -2.65
C ILE A 26 -7.12 5.06 -2.90
N GLU A 27 -7.16 6.24 -3.49
CA GLU A 27 -8.39 7.00 -3.75
C GLU A 27 -8.31 7.66 -5.12
N HIS A 28 -9.46 7.88 -5.78
CA HIS A 28 -9.53 8.81 -6.92
C HIS A 28 -9.29 10.25 -6.46
N LEU A 29 -8.04 10.56 -6.13
CA LEU A 29 -7.61 11.84 -5.60
C LEU A 29 -6.30 12.27 -6.27
N GLY A 30 -6.34 13.40 -6.97
CA GLY A 30 -5.20 13.91 -7.73
C GLY A 30 -4.62 12.88 -8.71
N GLY A 31 -3.29 12.77 -8.75
CA GLY A 31 -2.55 11.83 -9.60
C GLY A 31 -2.36 10.44 -9.01
N VAL A 32 -3.13 10.04 -7.97
CA VAL A 32 -2.96 8.71 -7.35
C VAL A 32 -3.36 7.62 -8.33
N ILE A 33 -4.60 7.63 -8.83
CA ILE A 33 -5.05 6.61 -9.79
C ILE A 33 -4.57 6.93 -11.20
N TYR A 34 -4.99 8.06 -11.77
CA TYR A 34 -4.59 8.45 -13.12
C TYR A 34 -3.20 9.06 -13.10
N ASP A 35 -2.36 8.70 -14.08
CA ASP A 35 -0.91 8.98 -14.14
C ASP A 35 -0.09 8.18 -13.11
N GLY A 36 -0.52 8.07 -11.85
CA GLY A 36 0.15 7.29 -10.81
C GLY A 36 0.11 5.78 -11.03
N ILE A 37 -1.06 5.17 -10.77
CA ILE A 37 -1.29 3.71 -10.86
C ILE A 37 -1.64 3.30 -12.29
N TRP A 38 -2.70 3.89 -12.83
CA TRP A 38 -3.23 3.64 -14.16
C TRP A 38 -2.60 4.60 -15.16
N VAL A 39 -1.85 4.01 -16.11
CA VAL A 39 -1.21 4.73 -17.22
C VAL A 39 -1.88 4.43 -18.57
N GLY A 40 -2.76 3.43 -18.62
CA GLY A 40 -3.43 2.96 -19.84
C GLY A 40 -2.68 1.82 -20.54
N GLU A 41 -3.39 0.91 -21.21
CA GLU A 41 -2.80 -0.27 -21.86
C GLU A 41 -1.88 0.13 -23.03
N ASP A 42 -2.30 1.10 -23.84
CA ASP A 42 -1.53 1.63 -24.99
C ASP A 42 -0.47 2.68 -24.59
N SER A 43 -0.21 2.84 -23.30
CA SER A 43 0.74 3.83 -22.81
C SER A 43 2.16 3.52 -23.22
N LYS A 44 2.95 4.56 -23.54
CA LYS A 44 4.40 4.45 -23.69
C LYS A 44 5.10 4.11 -22.37
N ILE A 45 4.43 4.33 -21.23
CA ILE A 45 4.94 3.96 -19.92
C ILE A 45 4.80 2.42 -19.78
N PRO A 46 5.88 1.70 -19.41
CA PRO A 46 5.81 0.27 -19.19
C PRO A 46 4.69 -0.10 -18.21
N ASN A 47 3.78 -0.97 -18.65
CA ASN A 47 2.60 -1.35 -17.89
C ASN A 47 2.30 -2.85 -17.98
N VAL A 48 1.53 -3.33 -16.99
CA VAL A 48 0.91 -4.65 -16.96
C VAL A 48 -0.60 -4.41 -16.96
N ARG A 49 -1.25 -4.57 -18.12
CA ARG A 49 -2.70 -4.33 -18.30
C ARG A 49 -3.11 -2.92 -17.84
N GLY A 50 -2.36 -1.91 -18.28
CA GLY A 50 -2.60 -0.49 -17.97
C GLY A 50 -2.11 -0.02 -16.61
N ILE A 51 -1.68 -0.93 -15.72
CA ILE A 51 -1.07 -0.57 -14.43
C ILE A 51 0.44 -0.41 -14.59
N ARG A 52 1.00 0.70 -14.13
CA ARG A 52 2.45 0.99 -14.19
C ARG A 52 3.28 -0.19 -13.67
N SER A 53 4.16 -0.76 -14.49
CA SER A 53 4.92 -1.98 -14.14
C SER A 53 5.80 -1.80 -12.90
N ALA A 54 6.40 -0.62 -12.73
CA ALA A 54 7.23 -0.31 -11.55
C ALA A 54 6.44 -0.42 -10.24
N LEU A 55 5.15 -0.04 -10.25
CA LEU A 55 4.27 -0.20 -9.09
C LEU A 55 3.99 -1.68 -8.84
N VAL A 56 3.69 -2.46 -9.88
CA VAL A 56 3.44 -3.91 -9.75
C VAL A 56 4.64 -4.60 -9.11
N GLU A 57 5.85 -4.33 -9.58
CA GLU A 57 7.08 -4.92 -9.03
C GLU A 57 7.36 -4.47 -7.59
N ALA A 58 7.08 -3.21 -7.26
CA ALA A 58 7.19 -2.74 -5.88
C ALA A 58 6.18 -3.44 -4.96
N MET A 59 4.93 -3.54 -5.38
CA MET A 59 3.87 -4.18 -4.58
C MET A 59 4.09 -5.69 -4.42
N ARG A 60 4.66 -6.38 -5.41
CA ARG A 60 5.07 -7.79 -5.27
C ARG A 60 6.11 -8.00 -4.17
N ARG A 61 7.03 -7.05 -3.98
CA ARG A 61 8.03 -7.09 -2.89
C ARG A 61 7.42 -6.76 -1.53
N ILE A 62 6.56 -5.73 -1.48
CA ILE A 62 5.90 -5.30 -0.24
C ILE A 62 4.88 -6.34 0.25
N LYS A 63 4.18 -7.01 -0.67
CA LYS A 63 3.10 -7.98 -0.39
C LYS A 63 2.01 -7.37 0.51
N PRO A 64 1.40 -6.25 0.09
CA PRO A 64 0.35 -5.62 0.90
C PRO A 64 -0.80 -6.62 1.08
N PRO A 65 -1.25 -6.89 2.32
CA PRO A 65 -2.30 -7.87 2.58
C PRO A 65 -3.68 -7.36 2.20
N VAL A 66 -3.87 -6.04 2.15
CA VAL A 66 -5.10 -5.39 1.74
C VAL A 66 -4.80 -4.01 1.17
N ILE A 67 -5.58 -3.60 0.17
CA ILE A 67 -5.57 -2.23 -0.37
C ILE A 67 -7.02 -1.74 -0.41
N ARG A 68 -7.32 -0.64 0.28
CA ARG A 68 -8.65 0.00 0.27
C ARG A 68 -8.78 0.95 -0.92
N TRP A 69 -9.92 0.90 -1.61
CA TRP A 69 -10.35 1.70 -2.78
C TRP A 69 -11.90 1.67 -2.84
N PRO A 70 -12.67 2.62 -3.45
CA PRO A 70 -12.30 3.83 -4.22
C PRO A 70 -12.02 5.07 -3.38
N GLY A 71 -12.24 4.96 -2.08
CA GLY A 71 -11.55 5.71 -1.04
C GLY A 71 -12.20 6.97 -0.50
N GLY A 72 -11.78 7.30 0.72
CA GLY A 72 -12.02 8.58 1.40
C GLY A 72 -13.45 9.10 1.26
N CYS A 73 -13.54 10.39 0.95
CA CYS A 73 -14.79 11.08 0.68
C CYS A 73 -15.28 10.84 -0.76
N PHE A 74 -14.37 10.44 -1.66
CA PHE A 74 -14.72 10.13 -3.03
C PHE A 74 -15.74 8.97 -3.09
N ALA A 75 -15.58 7.96 -2.23
CA ALA A 75 -16.45 6.80 -2.17
C ALA A 75 -17.89 7.11 -1.76
N ASP A 76 -18.15 8.21 -1.04
CA ASP A 76 -19.51 8.58 -0.61
C ASP A 76 -20.41 9.00 -1.79
N HIS A 77 -19.83 9.39 -2.92
CA HIS A 77 -20.55 9.90 -4.09
C HIS A 77 -20.14 9.21 -5.41
N TYR A 78 -19.40 8.09 -5.33
CA TYR A 78 -18.87 7.37 -6.49
C TYR A 78 -19.93 6.54 -7.21
#